data_AF-A0A813GTE7-F1
#
_entry.id   AF-A0A813GTE7-F1
#
_cell.length_a   1.000
_cell.length_b   1.000
_cell.length_c   1.000
_cell.angle_alpha   90.00
_cell.angle_beta   90.00
_cell.angle_gamma   90.00
#
_symmetry.space_group_name_H-M   'P 1'
#
loop_
_entity.id
_entity.type
_entity.pdbx_description
1 polymer ?
#
loop_
_entity_poly.entity_id
_entity_poly.type
_entity_poly.pdbx_seq_one_letter_code
_entity_poly.pdbx_strand_id
1 'polypeptide(L)'
;MEMRMQKAVRMLLQDLSAAVLRQLVALLSSDDQPGNKEPVGAGLPRAAASQDDGSFEVPNCVADSSSAESEPSSSDSEANCHEPEPLHAISDEVHAEKRPNSTLPGSSRMRGVVKKGRLFVPGIGIEGVVVRTQGLPSLDSAIDMHISLVRCRQLVHTYLDQGMDLSQAFSRSVNTVKEERKDSGATPMQLNFRVRFPKGRMVYFKTSSFDEFIVALSTRSQHKRCRAAEDLNQRDLRARLKKRRWLKELILSLQLSLQQKALLSRWGVRELPAGIELATLVSQDDSLCAVLQLLDGTSRSGPFRKTRAQAQKDLVELRELQRTLGDQAACDEVARRDLDAMTAFFMQQSSST
;
A
#
# COMPACT_ATOMS: atom_id res chain seq x y z
N MET A 1 -16.23 -17.71 -1.26
CA MET A 1 -15.22 -18.64 -0.70
C MET A 1 -15.03 -18.43 0.80
N GLU A 2 -15.00 -17.16 1.24
CA GLU A 2 -14.76 -16.73 2.64
C GLU A 2 -15.72 -17.33 3.69
N MET A 3 -17.03 -17.40 3.41
CA MET A 3 -17.99 -18.03 4.33
C MET A 3 -17.76 -19.54 4.55
N ARG A 4 -17.27 -20.27 3.55
CA ARG A 4 -16.95 -21.71 3.70
C ARG A 4 -15.70 -21.89 4.55
N MET A 5 -14.71 -21.00 4.38
CA MET A 5 -13.49 -21.00 5.19
C MET A 5 -13.80 -20.63 6.65
N GLN A 6 -14.63 -19.61 6.88
CA GLN A 6 -15.10 -19.25 8.23
C GLN A 6 -15.84 -20.41 8.90
N LYS A 7 -16.73 -21.11 8.19
CA LYS A 7 -17.46 -22.27 8.73
C LYS A 7 -16.51 -23.43 9.08
N ALA A 8 -15.56 -23.76 8.20
CA ALA A 8 -14.59 -24.84 8.43
C ALA A 8 -13.65 -24.52 9.60
N VAL A 9 -13.15 -23.29 9.67
CA VAL A 9 -12.32 -22.81 10.79
C VAL A 9 -13.11 -22.81 12.10
N ARG A 10 -14.38 -22.42 12.07
CA ARG A 10 -15.26 -22.44 13.26
C ARG A 10 -15.53 -23.87 13.76
N MET A 11 -15.65 -24.86 12.88
CA MET A 11 -15.77 -26.27 13.29
C MET A 11 -14.46 -26.80 13.85
N LEU A 12 -13.33 -26.58 13.18
CA LEU A 12 -12.01 -26.99 13.68
C LEU A 12 -11.66 -26.35 15.03
N LEU A 13 -12.09 -25.10 15.26
CA LEU A 13 -11.85 -24.38 16.52
C LEU A 13 -12.84 -24.75 17.63
N GLN A 14 -13.99 -25.36 17.32
CA GLN A 14 -14.91 -25.88 18.34
C GLN A 14 -14.34 -27.10 19.07
N ASP A 15 -13.46 -27.85 18.41
CA ASP A 15 -12.77 -29.01 18.98
C ASP A 15 -11.46 -28.64 19.71
N LEU A 16 -10.99 -27.39 19.54
CA LEU A 16 -9.78 -26.90 20.20
C LEU A 16 -10.09 -26.44 21.63
N SER A 17 -9.34 -26.97 22.59
CA SER A 17 -9.50 -26.58 23.99
C SER A 17 -9.15 -25.09 24.20
N ALA A 18 -9.76 -24.48 25.21
CA ALA A 18 -9.47 -23.09 25.60
C ALA A 18 -7.97 -22.84 25.89
N ALA A 19 -7.19 -23.88 26.21
CA ALA A 19 -5.74 -23.79 26.38
C ALA A 19 -5.00 -23.56 25.04
N VAL A 20 -5.41 -24.25 23.96
CA VAL A 20 -4.78 -24.11 22.64
C VAL A 20 -5.09 -22.74 22.03
N LEU A 21 -6.33 -22.26 22.20
CA LEU A 21 -6.69 -20.90 21.75
C LEU A 21 -5.86 -19.83 22.47
N ARG A 22 -5.61 -19.98 23.78
CA ARG A 22 -4.75 -19.06 24.54
C ARG A 22 -3.30 -19.09 24.06
N GLN A 23 -2.75 -20.27 23.77
CA GLN A 23 -1.41 -20.41 23.18
C GLN A 23 -1.34 -19.78 21.78
N LEU A 24 -2.37 -19.94 20.94
CA LEU A 24 -2.42 -19.30 19.62
C LEU A 24 -2.46 -17.77 19.72
N VAL A 25 -3.22 -17.19 20.66
CA VAL A 25 -3.19 -15.73 20.90
C VAL A 25 -1.82 -15.26 21.35
N ALA A 26 -1.17 -16.01 22.27
CA ALA A 26 0.15 -15.67 22.78
C ALA A 26 1.20 -15.70 21.65
N LEU A 27 1.20 -16.74 20.81
CA LEU A 27 2.08 -16.85 19.64
C LEU A 27 1.82 -15.73 18.61
N LEU A 28 0.55 -15.41 18.36
CA LEU A 28 0.18 -14.30 17.49
C LEU A 28 0.48 -12.93 18.09
N SER A 29 0.87 -12.83 19.37
CA SER A 29 1.24 -11.58 20.04
C SER A 29 2.75 -11.43 20.22
N SER A 30 3.51 -12.53 20.32
CA SER A 30 4.97 -12.49 20.40
C SER A 30 5.65 -12.01 19.12
N ASP A 31 5.02 -12.21 17.96
CA ASP A 31 5.52 -11.74 16.65
C ASP A 31 5.34 -10.23 16.40
N ASP A 32 4.83 -9.45 17.37
CA ASP A 32 4.69 -7.98 17.25
C ASP A 32 5.95 -7.22 17.65
N GLN A 33 6.99 -7.90 18.15
CA GLN A 33 8.30 -7.26 18.20
C GLN A 33 8.85 -7.24 16.77
N PRO A 34 8.98 -6.06 16.12
CA PRO A 34 9.72 -5.98 14.88
C PRO A 34 11.10 -6.51 15.22
N GLY A 35 11.40 -7.71 14.73
CA GLY A 35 12.67 -8.34 14.97
C GLY A 35 13.72 -7.32 14.63
N ASN A 36 14.45 -6.87 15.65
CA ASN A 36 15.64 -6.04 15.54
C ASN A 36 16.74 -6.92 14.92
N LYS A 37 16.46 -7.48 13.75
CA LYS A 37 17.44 -8.06 12.87
C LYS A 37 18.07 -6.84 12.24
N GLU A 38 19.17 -6.40 12.85
CA GLU A 38 20.08 -5.46 12.19
C GLU A 38 20.20 -5.91 10.73
N PRO A 39 20.00 -5.00 9.77
CA PRO A 39 20.30 -5.31 8.39
C PRO A 39 21.78 -5.69 8.38
N VAL A 40 22.07 -6.97 8.15
CA VAL A 40 23.42 -7.46 7.90
C VAL A 40 23.93 -6.64 6.72
N GLY A 41 24.71 -5.62 7.03
CA GLY A 41 25.21 -4.65 6.08
C GLY A 41 26.02 -5.40 5.04
N ALA A 42 25.54 -5.36 3.79
CA ALA A 42 26.42 -5.57 2.65
C ALA A 42 27.46 -4.44 2.70
N GLY A 43 28.59 -4.73 3.32
CA GLY A 43 29.73 -3.84 3.40
C GLY A 43 30.22 -3.52 1.99
N LEU A 44 29.99 -2.29 1.55
CA LEU A 44 30.77 -1.68 0.48
C LEU A 44 31.96 -0.96 1.14
N PRO A 45 33.18 -1.11 0.59
CA PRO A 45 34.38 -0.50 1.15
C PRO A 45 34.30 1.03 1.04
N ARG A 46 34.39 1.69 2.19
CA ARG A 46 34.47 3.15 2.34
C ARG A 46 35.86 3.59 1.89
N ALA A 47 35.94 4.18 0.69
CA ALA A 47 37.14 4.87 0.24
C ALA A 47 37.45 6.06 1.16
N ALA A 48 38.72 6.18 1.55
CA ALA A 48 39.24 7.27 2.37
C ALA A 48 39.05 8.61 1.65
N ALA A 49 38.36 9.55 2.31
CA ALA A 49 38.27 10.94 1.87
C ALA A 49 39.38 11.73 2.57
N SER A 50 40.29 12.27 1.76
CA SER A 50 41.21 13.33 2.09
C SER A 50 40.46 14.61 2.43
N GLN A 51 40.94 15.32 3.45
CA GLN A 51 40.54 16.68 3.78
C GLN A 51 40.85 17.61 2.61
N ASP A 52 39.87 18.40 2.19
CA ASP A 52 40.14 19.67 1.52
C ASP A 52 39.10 20.70 1.97
N ASP A 53 39.61 21.79 2.53
CA ASP A 53 38.87 22.92 3.07
C ASP A 53 38.47 23.84 1.90
N GLY A 54 37.16 23.90 1.63
CA GLY A 54 36.61 24.75 0.57
C GLY A 54 35.26 25.31 1.00
N SER A 55 35.29 26.45 1.67
CA SER A 55 34.13 27.27 2.03
C SER A 55 33.30 27.61 0.79
N PHE A 56 32.06 27.12 0.74
CA PHE A 56 31.06 27.52 -0.25
C PHE A 56 29.78 27.92 0.49
N GLU A 57 29.48 29.22 0.50
CA GLU A 57 28.24 29.78 1.04
C GLU A 57 27.06 29.37 0.15
N VAL A 58 26.04 28.76 0.76
CA VAL A 58 24.77 28.44 0.12
C VAL A 58 23.72 29.48 0.56
N PRO A 59 22.92 30.05 -0.37
CA PRO A 59 21.89 31.01 -0.01
C PRO A 59 20.71 30.35 0.70
N ASN A 60 20.33 30.98 1.80
CA ASN A 60 19.18 30.67 2.65
C ASN A 60 17.88 30.74 1.84
N CYS A 61 17.21 29.61 1.64
CA CYS A 61 15.87 29.54 1.06
C CYS A 61 14.87 29.22 2.17
N VAL A 62 14.20 30.25 2.66
CA VAL A 62 13.10 30.17 3.61
C VAL A 62 11.91 29.51 2.90
N ALA A 63 11.50 28.33 3.37
CA ALA A 63 10.29 27.66 2.93
C ALA A 63 9.19 27.85 4.00
N ASP A 64 8.19 28.66 3.64
CA ASP A 64 6.95 28.81 4.39
C ASP A 64 6.22 27.46 4.50
N SER A 65 5.98 27.04 5.74
CA SER A 65 5.15 25.89 6.08
C SER A 65 3.72 26.36 6.30
N SER A 66 2.83 26.06 5.35
CA SER A 66 1.38 26.10 5.57
C SER A 66 0.82 24.69 5.48
N SER A 67 0.52 24.15 6.66
CA SER A 67 -0.18 22.89 6.89
C SER A 67 -1.67 23.06 6.63
N ALA A 68 -2.20 22.36 5.63
CA ALA A 68 -3.62 22.12 5.45
C ALA A 68 -3.89 20.63 5.67
N GLU A 69 -4.59 20.33 6.76
CA GLU A 69 -5.10 19.01 7.07
C GLU A 69 -6.19 18.63 6.08
N SER A 70 -6.18 17.40 5.59
CA SER A 70 -7.29 16.81 4.84
C SER A 70 -7.34 15.32 5.18
N GLU A 71 -8.42 14.93 5.84
CA GLU A 71 -8.75 13.55 6.21
C GLU A 71 -8.96 12.67 4.96
N PRO A 72 -8.52 11.41 4.96
CA PRO A 72 -8.85 10.49 3.87
C PRO A 72 -10.15 9.74 4.17
N SER A 73 -11.15 9.96 3.32
CA SER A 73 -12.35 9.12 3.24
C SER A 73 -12.01 7.74 2.65
N SER A 74 -12.42 6.69 3.35
CA SER A 74 -12.24 5.30 2.96
C SER A 74 -13.33 4.90 1.95
N SER A 75 -12.91 4.56 0.73
CA SER A 75 -13.74 3.84 -0.23
C SER A 75 -13.09 2.48 -0.49
N ASP A 76 -13.74 1.44 0.01
CA ASP A 76 -13.37 0.05 -0.23
C ASP A 76 -13.65 -0.31 -1.70
N SER A 77 -12.61 -0.73 -2.41
CA SER A 77 -12.74 -1.39 -3.72
C SER A 77 -12.01 -2.72 -3.63
N GLU A 78 -12.79 -3.80 -3.75
CA GLU A 78 -12.32 -5.18 -3.77
C GLU A 78 -11.36 -5.40 -4.94
N ALA A 79 -10.08 -5.64 -4.63
CA ALA A 79 -9.08 -6.02 -5.62
C ALA A 79 -9.11 -7.55 -5.79
N ASN A 80 -9.57 -7.99 -6.96
CA ASN A 80 -9.54 -9.37 -7.40
C ASN A 80 -8.08 -9.80 -7.66
N CYS A 81 -7.56 -10.72 -6.84
CA CYS A 81 -6.18 -11.22 -6.92
C CYS A 81 -6.06 -12.26 -8.04
N HIS A 82 -5.62 -11.83 -9.23
CA HIS A 82 -5.06 -12.76 -10.22
C HIS A 82 -3.58 -13.01 -9.90
N GLU A 83 -3.23 -14.29 -9.80
CA GLU A 83 -1.87 -14.81 -9.75
C GLU A 83 -1.02 -14.23 -10.89
N PRO A 84 0.19 -13.70 -10.60
CA PRO A 84 1.10 -13.31 -11.67
C PRO A 84 1.71 -14.57 -12.28
N GLU A 85 1.40 -14.83 -13.56
CA GLU A 85 2.14 -15.82 -14.35
C GLU A 85 3.65 -15.47 -14.37
N PRO A 86 4.52 -16.49 -14.32
CA PRO A 86 5.96 -16.28 -14.40
C PRO A 86 6.33 -15.67 -15.76
N LEU A 87 6.91 -14.46 -15.73
CA LEU A 87 7.47 -13.84 -16.92
C LEU A 87 8.65 -14.66 -17.42
N HIS A 88 8.39 -15.48 -18.43
CA HIS A 88 9.39 -16.05 -19.31
C HIS A 88 10.36 -14.97 -19.80
N ALA A 89 11.63 -15.38 -19.93
CA ALA A 89 12.69 -14.59 -20.52
C ALA A 89 12.20 -13.86 -21.77
N ILE A 90 12.51 -12.57 -21.85
CA ILE A 90 12.28 -11.74 -23.02
C ILE A 90 13.16 -12.32 -24.13
N SER A 91 12.59 -13.23 -24.91
CA SER A 91 13.12 -13.57 -26.23
C SER A 91 12.80 -12.40 -27.15
N ASP A 92 13.84 -11.91 -27.81
CA ASP A 92 13.82 -10.87 -28.83
C ASP A 92 13.09 -11.37 -30.10
N GLU A 93 11.76 -11.48 -30.04
CA GLU A 93 10.92 -11.50 -31.23
C GLU A 93 10.21 -10.15 -31.35
N VAL A 94 10.94 -9.19 -31.93
CA VAL A 94 10.38 -7.94 -32.42
C VAL A 94 9.53 -8.27 -33.66
N HIS A 95 8.29 -8.71 -33.44
CA HIS A 95 7.29 -8.68 -34.48
C HIS A 95 7.02 -7.22 -34.86
N ALA A 96 7.57 -6.82 -36.00
CA ALA A 96 7.27 -5.56 -36.66
C ALA A 96 5.81 -5.57 -37.14
N GLU A 97 4.87 -5.34 -36.22
CA GLU A 97 3.50 -4.96 -36.56
C GLU A 97 3.55 -3.66 -37.37
N LYS A 98 3.39 -3.79 -38.70
CA LYS A 98 3.11 -2.68 -39.61
C LYS A 98 1.76 -2.07 -39.22
N ARG A 99 1.77 -1.16 -38.24
CA ARG A 99 0.59 -0.34 -37.95
C ARG A 99 0.31 0.58 -39.14
N PRO A 100 -0.95 0.69 -39.60
CA PRO A 100 -1.30 1.64 -40.65
C PRO A 100 -1.01 3.06 -40.17
N ASN A 101 -0.26 3.80 -40.98
CA ASN A 101 0.01 5.22 -40.77
C ASN A 101 -1.32 5.96 -40.60
N SER A 102 -1.65 6.36 -39.36
CA SER A 102 -2.81 7.19 -39.06
C SER A 102 -2.56 8.60 -39.61
N THR A 103 -2.77 8.75 -40.91
CA THR A 103 -2.72 10.02 -41.62
C THR A 103 -4.09 10.65 -41.44
N LEU A 104 -4.22 11.55 -40.47
CA LEU A 104 -5.38 12.44 -40.41
C LEU A 104 -5.40 13.24 -41.73
N PRO A 105 -6.47 13.16 -42.53
CA PRO A 105 -6.55 13.88 -43.80
C PRO A 105 -6.59 15.38 -43.52
N GLY A 106 -5.65 16.15 -44.09
CA GLY A 106 -5.64 17.62 -44.02
C GLY A 106 -4.44 18.25 -43.32
N SER A 107 -3.56 17.48 -42.67
CA SER A 107 -2.29 18.01 -42.17
C SER A 107 -1.15 17.66 -43.12
N SER A 108 -0.76 18.59 -43.99
CA SER A 108 0.50 18.57 -44.74
C SER A 108 1.70 18.75 -43.77
N ARG A 109 1.82 17.88 -42.77
CA ARG A 109 3.00 17.78 -41.95
C ARG A 109 4.06 17.08 -42.79
N MET A 110 5.03 17.86 -43.28
CA MET A 110 6.28 17.31 -43.78
C MET A 110 6.81 16.30 -42.77
N ARG A 111 6.94 15.04 -43.18
CA ARG A 111 7.58 14.02 -42.34
C ARG A 111 9.03 14.46 -42.15
N GLY A 112 9.45 14.61 -40.90
CA GLY A 112 10.84 14.90 -40.57
C GLY A 112 11.15 16.31 -40.09
N VAL A 113 10.35 17.32 -40.42
CA VAL A 113 10.56 18.70 -39.93
C VAL A 113 9.26 19.24 -39.34
N VAL A 114 9.31 19.66 -38.08
CA VAL A 114 8.14 20.18 -37.35
C VAL A 114 8.32 21.67 -37.09
N LYS A 115 7.39 22.50 -37.54
CA LYS A 115 7.35 23.93 -37.18
C LYS A 115 6.90 24.09 -35.72
N LYS A 116 7.71 24.77 -34.90
CA LYS A 116 7.42 25.10 -33.49
C LYS A 116 7.59 26.60 -33.28
N GLY A 117 6.49 27.34 -33.35
CA GLY A 117 6.51 28.81 -33.33
C GLY A 117 7.19 29.36 -34.58
N ARG A 118 8.26 30.15 -34.38
CA ARG A 118 9.07 30.73 -35.47
C ARG A 118 10.24 29.84 -35.92
N LEU A 119 10.41 28.66 -35.31
CA LEU A 119 11.52 27.76 -35.59
C LEU A 119 11.03 26.47 -36.26
N PHE A 120 11.92 25.84 -37.02
CA PHE A 120 11.76 24.53 -37.62
C PHE A 120 12.63 23.53 -36.87
N VAL A 121 12.05 22.42 -36.43
CA VAL A 121 12.72 21.39 -35.64
C VAL A 121 12.74 20.08 -36.43
N PRO A 122 13.87 19.75 -37.07
CA PRO A 122 14.12 18.45 -37.67
C PRO A 122 14.08 17.32 -36.64
N GLY A 123 13.63 16.14 -37.07
CA GLY A 123 13.69 14.93 -36.28
C GLY A 123 13.41 13.66 -37.07
N ILE A 124 13.86 12.54 -36.54
CA ILE A 124 13.69 11.20 -37.11
C ILE A 124 13.43 10.18 -36.00
N GLY A 125 12.92 9.01 -36.39
CA GLY A 125 12.90 7.83 -35.53
C GLY A 125 14.00 6.85 -35.95
N ILE A 126 14.70 6.29 -34.97
CA ILE A 126 15.71 5.22 -35.11
C ILE A 126 15.44 4.23 -33.97
N GLU A 127 15.10 2.98 -34.27
CA GLU A 127 14.92 1.90 -33.26
C GLU A 127 14.10 2.31 -32.02
N GLY A 128 12.94 2.95 -32.24
CA GLY A 128 12.07 3.41 -31.13
C GLY A 128 12.54 4.67 -30.39
N VAL A 129 13.73 5.19 -30.72
CA VAL A 129 14.26 6.48 -30.26
C VAL A 129 13.89 7.57 -31.27
N VAL A 130 13.25 8.62 -30.79
CA VAL A 130 13.00 9.84 -31.57
C VAL A 130 14.15 10.81 -31.32
N VAL A 131 14.91 11.09 -32.37
CA VAL A 131 16.03 12.03 -32.38
C VAL A 131 15.54 13.35 -32.96
N ARG A 132 15.83 14.47 -32.30
CA ARG A 132 15.51 15.82 -32.79
C ARG A 132 16.73 16.71 -32.72
N THR A 133 16.78 17.74 -33.54
CA THR A 133 17.87 18.72 -33.49
C THR A 133 17.44 20.00 -32.77
N GLN A 134 18.35 20.97 -32.69
CA GLN A 134 18.01 22.34 -32.33
C GLN A 134 16.98 22.94 -33.31
N GLY A 135 16.24 23.96 -32.85
CA GLY A 135 15.33 24.72 -33.71
C GLY A 135 16.09 25.68 -34.61
N LEU A 136 15.72 25.73 -35.89
CA LEU A 136 16.37 26.53 -36.93
C LEU A 136 15.40 27.59 -37.46
N PRO A 137 15.86 28.81 -37.79
CA PRO A 137 14.98 29.89 -38.26
C PRO A 137 14.53 29.73 -39.71
N SER A 138 15.35 29.09 -40.55
CA SER A 138 15.07 28.84 -41.97
C SER A 138 14.59 27.40 -42.20
N LEU A 139 13.66 27.24 -43.14
CA LEU A 139 13.21 25.94 -43.61
C LEU A 139 14.34 25.20 -44.34
N ASP A 140 15.16 25.89 -45.13
CA ASP A 140 16.24 25.28 -45.91
C ASP A 140 17.30 24.68 -44.98
N SER A 141 17.69 25.41 -43.94
CA SER A 141 18.59 24.89 -42.90
C SER A 141 17.99 23.68 -42.17
N ALA A 142 16.68 23.67 -41.97
CA ALA A 142 16.00 22.53 -41.35
C ALA A 142 15.93 21.30 -42.27
N ILE A 143 15.79 21.50 -43.57
CA ILE A 143 15.84 20.42 -44.57
C ILE A 143 17.26 19.84 -44.63
N ASP A 144 18.29 20.69 -44.73
CA ASP A 144 19.71 20.28 -44.68
C ASP A 144 20.01 19.45 -43.43
N MET A 145 19.61 19.95 -42.26
CA MET A 145 19.78 19.24 -40.99
C MET A 145 18.99 17.92 -40.95
N HIS A 146 17.80 17.85 -41.56
CA HIS A 146 17.03 16.62 -41.68
C HIS A 146 17.72 15.58 -42.58
N ILE A 147 18.37 16.02 -43.67
CA ILE A 147 19.16 15.14 -44.54
C ILE A 147 20.30 14.51 -43.74
N SER A 148 21.03 15.30 -42.94
CA SER A 148 22.06 14.76 -42.03
C SER A 148 21.51 13.76 -41.02
N LEU A 149 20.31 13.99 -40.47
CA LEU A 149 19.65 13.00 -39.61
C LEU A 149 19.33 11.71 -40.39
N VAL A 150 18.79 11.80 -41.60
CA VAL A 150 18.49 10.62 -42.44
C VAL A 150 19.77 9.85 -42.74
N ARG A 151 20.88 10.53 -43.03
CA ARG A 151 22.21 9.92 -43.21
C ARG A 151 22.66 9.21 -41.94
N CYS A 152 22.53 9.86 -40.78
CA CYS A 152 22.82 9.25 -39.48
C CYS A 152 22.03 7.94 -39.28
N ARG A 153 20.73 7.91 -39.60
CA ARG A 153 19.93 6.67 -39.52
C ARG A 153 20.44 5.57 -40.45
N GLN A 154 20.81 5.93 -41.68
CA GLN A 154 21.35 4.95 -42.64
C GLN A 154 22.63 4.33 -42.10
N LEU A 155 23.56 5.14 -41.58
CA LEU A 155 24.79 4.65 -40.95
C LEU A 155 24.51 3.76 -39.74
N VAL A 156 23.52 4.09 -38.92
CA VAL A 156 23.13 3.23 -37.78
C VAL A 156 22.73 1.85 -38.27
N HIS A 157 21.84 1.76 -39.28
CA HIS A 157 21.45 0.46 -39.83
C HIS A 157 22.63 -0.28 -40.46
N THR A 158 23.51 0.41 -41.21
CA THR A 158 24.72 -0.21 -41.76
C THR A 158 25.61 -0.81 -40.66
N TYR A 159 25.78 -0.13 -39.53
CA TYR A 159 26.60 -0.63 -38.42
C TYR A 159 25.91 -1.75 -37.63
N LEU A 160 24.58 -1.71 -37.51
CA LEU A 160 23.80 -2.82 -36.94
C LEU A 160 23.91 -4.08 -37.81
N ASP A 161 23.83 -3.94 -39.14
CA ASP A 161 24.01 -5.05 -40.09
C ASP A 161 25.43 -5.65 -40.03
N GLN A 162 26.41 -4.86 -39.58
CA GLN A 162 27.78 -5.31 -39.30
C GLN A 162 27.95 -5.97 -37.91
N GLY A 163 26.87 -6.10 -37.14
CA GLY A 163 26.88 -6.73 -35.82
C GLY A 163 27.31 -5.83 -34.66
N MET A 164 27.38 -4.50 -34.86
CA MET A 164 27.60 -3.58 -33.73
C MET A 164 26.34 -3.47 -32.85
N ASP A 165 26.52 -3.25 -31.55
CA ASP A 165 25.39 -2.91 -30.70
C ASP A 165 24.83 -1.52 -31.04
N LEU A 166 23.56 -1.28 -30.69
CA LEU A 166 22.87 -0.03 -31.01
C LEU A 166 23.57 1.21 -30.43
N SER A 167 24.20 1.11 -29.26
CA SER A 167 24.91 2.24 -28.64
C SER A 167 26.14 2.62 -29.43
N GLN A 168 26.96 1.63 -29.76
CA GLN A 168 28.15 1.83 -30.60
C GLN A 168 27.78 2.31 -32.00
N ALA A 169 26.80 1.67 -32.64
CA ALA A 169 26.33 2.04 -33.97
C ALA A 169 25.83 3.50 -33.99
N PHE A 170 25.07 3.91 -32.98
CA PHE A 170 24.55 5.28 -32.88
C PHE A 170 25.64 6.31 -32.60
N SER A 171 26.47 6.08 -31.57
CA SER A 171 27.57 6.99 -31.22
C SER A 171 28.54 7.17 -32.39
N ARG A 172 28.90 6.09 -33.09
CA ARG A 172 29.74 6.14 -34.29
C ARG A 172 29.08 6.93 -35.43
N SER A 173 27.81 6.65 -35.72
CA SER A 173 27.06 7.36 -36.79
C SER A 173 26.93 8.86 -36.54
N VAL A 174 26.68 9.25 -35.29
CA VAL A 174 26.58 10.67 -34.91
C VAL A 174 27.91 11.38 -35.07
N ASN A 175 29.01 10.74 -34.67
CA ASN A 175 30.35 11.31 -34.81
C ASN A 175 30.71 11.48 -36.28
N THR A 176 30.48 10.46 -37.12
CA THR A 176 30.70 10.54 -38.57
C THR A 176 29.91 11.68 -39.20
N VAL A 177 28.60 11.82 -38.90
CA VAL A 177 27.78 12.91 -39.46
C VAL A 177 28.21 14.29 -38.94
N LYS A 178 28.66 14.39 -37.68
CA LYS A 178 29.20 15.65 -37.13
C LYS A 178 30.49 16.06 -37.83
N GLU A 179 31.37 15.11 -38.11
CA GLU A 179 32.62 15.31 -38.87
C GLU A 179 32.32 15.73 -40.31
N GLU A 180 31.46 14.99 -41.03
CA GLU A 180 31.03 15.33 -42.40
C GLU A 180 30.49 16.77 -42.49
N ARG A 181 29.67 17.20 -41.52
CA ARG A 181 29.13 18.56 -41.47
C ARG A 181 30.19 19.60 -41.16
N LYS A 182 31.13 19.30 -40.25
CA LYS A 182 32.25 20.18 -39.90
C LYS A 182 33.13 20.42 -41.13
N ASP A 183 33.46 19.36 -41.87
CA ASP A 183 34.30 19.42 -43.07
C ASP A 183 33.62 20.20 -44.20
N SER A 184 32.29 20.12 -44.28
CA SER A 184 31.48 20.88 -45.25
C SER A 184 31.21 22.34 -44.86
N GLY A 185 31.67 22.79 -43.68
CA GLY A 185 31.36 24.12 -43.14
C GLY A 185 29.88 24.33 -42.79
N ALA A 186 29.10 23.26 -42.67
CA ALA A 186 27.67 23.31 -42.37
C ALA A 186 27.43 23.56 -40.86
N THR A 187 26.22 24.04 -40.51
CA THR A 187 25.87 24.31 -39.10
C THR A 187 26.05 23.07 -38.21
N PRO A 188 26.72 23.17 -37.04
CA PRO A 188 26.91 22.03 -36.14
C PRO A 188 25.60 21.41 -35.67
N MET A 189 25.56 20.08 -35.56
CA MET A 189 24.36 19.33 -35.17
C MET A 189 24.30 19.13 -33.65
N GLN A 190 23.23 19.63 -33.00
CA GLN A 190 22.93 19.38 -31.59
C GLN A 190 21.73 18.46 -31.48
N LEU A 191 21.93 17.26 -30.93
CA LEU A 191 20.90 16.24 -30.82
C LEU A 191 20.17 16.31 -29.48
N ASN A 192 18.88 15.99 -29.52
CA ASN A 192 18.02 15.80 -28.36
C ASN A 192 17.28 14.47 -28.53
N PHE A 193 17.25 13.67 -27.48
CA PHE A 193 16.72 12.31 -27.54
C PHE A 193 15.39 12.18 -26.81
N ARG A 194 14.50 11.36 -27.37
CA ARG A 194 13.22 11.01 -26.74
C ARG A 194 12.94 9.53 -26.94
N VAL A 195 12.54 8.83 -25.90
CA VAL A 195 12.03 7.44 -26.02
C VAL A 195 10.52 7.44 -25.96
N ARG A 196 9.91 6.68 -26.85
CA ARG A 196 8.50 6.33 -26.77
C ARG A 196 8.35 5.02 -25.99
N PHE A 197 7.73 5.09 -24.82
CA PHE A 197 7.39 3.87 -24.07
C PHE A 197 6.13 3.21 -24.63
N PRO A 198 5.91 1.88 -24.43
CA PRO A 198 4.76 1.14 -24.95
C PRO A 198 3.38 1.75 -24.61
N LYS A 199 3.28 2.51 -23.51
CA LYS A 199 2.07 3.24 -23.10
C LYS A 199 1.92 4.63 -23.74
N GLY A 200 2.64 4.92 -24.81
CA GLY A 200 2.62 6.21 -25.51
C GLY A 200 3.25 7.38 -24.76
N ARG A 201 3.68 7.21 -23.50
CA ARG A 201 4.42 8.25 -22.76
C ARG A 201 5.77 8.50 -23.43
N MET A 202 6.00 9.76 -23.78
CA MET A 202 7.27 10.25 -24.28
C MET A 202 8.10 10.78 -23.11
N VAL A 203 9.33 10.31 -22.96
CA VAL A 203 10.28 10.88 -22.01
C VAL A 203 11.31 11.70 -22.77
N TYR A 204 11.50 12.93 -22.31
CA TYR A 204 12.50 13.84 -22.84
C TYR A 204 13.79 13.73 -22.03
N PHE A 205 14.90 13.55 -22.73
CA PHE A 205 16.24 13.62 -22.14
C PHE A 205 16.99 14.75 -22.84
N LYS A 206 17.44 15.72 -22.05
CA LYS A 206 18.27 16.81 -22.52
C LYS A 206 19.73 16.42 -22.33
N THR A 207 20.21 15.49 -23.14
CA THR A 207 21.62 15.08 -23.13
C THR A 207 22.25 15.44 -24.45
N SER A 208 23.52 15.85 -24.42
CA SER A 208 24.32 16.14 -25.62
C SER A 208 24.99 14.87 -26.16
N SER A 209 25.07 13.82 -25.36
CA SER A 209 25.61 12.50 -25.70
C SER A 209 24.53 11.41 -25.74
N PHE A 210 24.71 10.43 -26.62
CA PHE A 210 23.87 9.24 -26.69
C PHE A 210 24.17 8.27 -25.54
N ASP A 211 25.43 8.17 -25.11
CA ASP A 211 25.82 7.27 -24.02
C ASP A 211 25.19 7.74 -22.69
N GLU A 212 25.18 9.06 -22.43
CA GLU A 212 24.45 9.66 -21.30
C GLU A 212 22.95 9.31 -21.34
N PHE A 213 22.37 9.28 -22.54
CA PHE A 213 20.97 8.93 -22.74
C PHE A 213 20.70 7.46 -22.44
N ILE A 214 21.58 6.54 -22.87
CA ILE A 214 21.48 5.11 -22.56
C ILE A 214 21.62 4.87 -21.05
N VAL A 215 22.59 5.51 -20.39
CA VAL A 215 22.76 5.43 -18.93
C VAL A 215 21.53 5.98 -18.19
N ALA A 216 20.97 7.09 -18.65
CA ALA A 216 19.76 7.65 -18.04
C ALA A 216 18.54 6.73 -18.20
N LEU A 217 18.42 6.05 -19.34
CA LEU A 217 17.36 5.07 -19.57
C LEU A 217 17.51 3.82 -18.71
N SER A 218 18.71 3.25 -18.63
CA SER A 218 18.99 2.05 -17.83
C SER A 218 18.76 2.32 -16.34
N THR A 219 19.29 3.44 -15.83
CA THR A 219 19.09 3.88 -14.44
C THR A 219 17.60 4.05 -14.13
N ARG A 220 16.83 4.67 -15.03
CA ARG A 220 15.39 4.84 -14.85
C ARG A 220 14.64 3.51 -14.87
N SER A 221 15.03 2.58 -15.74
CA SER A 221 14.45 1.24 -15.83
C SER A 221 14.70 0.47 -14.52
N GLN A 222 15.93 0.49 -14.02
CA GLN A 222 16.31 -0.12 -12.75
C GLN A 222 15.55 0.49 -11.58
N HIS A 223 15.50 1.83 -11.48
CA HIS A 223 14.75 2.53 -10.43
C HIS A 223 13.27 2.16 -10.43
N LYS A 224 12.67 2.02 -11.62
CA LYS A 224 11.28 1.57 -11.76
C LYS A 224 11.09 0.12 -11.30
N ARG A 225 12.05 -0.77 -11.59
CA ARG A 225 12.02 -2.17 -11.12
C ARG A 225 12.17 -2.23 -9.60
N CYS A 226 13.10 -1.48 -9.02
CA CYS A 226 13.29 -1.41 -7.57
C CYS A 226 12.01 -0.91 -6.87
N ARG A 227 11.43 0.20 -7.34
CA ARG A 227 10.16 0.72 -6.80
C ARG A 227 9.01 -0.29 -6.93
N ALA A 228 8.89 -0.97 -8.06
CA ALA A 228 7.84 -1.98 -8.25
C ALA A 228 8.00 -3.17 -7.28
N ALA A 229 9.24 -3.60 -7.02
CA ALA A 229 9.52 -4.65 -6.05
C ALA A 229 9.25 -4.19 -4.60
N GLU A 230 9.64 -2.96 -4.25
CA GLU A 230 9.32 -2.34 -2.96
C GLU A 230 7.80 -2.23 -2.75
N ASP A 231 7.07 -1.76 -3.77
CA ASP A 231 5.61 -1.65 -3.74
C ASP A 231 4.94 -3.03 -3.55
N LEU A 232 5.44 -4.07 -4.22
CA LEU A 232 4.95 -5.43 -4.08
C LEU A 232 5.18 -5.96 -2.66
N ASN A 233 6.40 -5.77 -2.13
CA ASN A 233 6.74 -6.17 -0.77
C ASN A 233 5.88 -5.44 0.28
N GLN A 234 5.61 -4.14 0.08
CA GLN A 234 4.74 -3.38 0.97
C GLN A 234 3.29 -3.86 0.92
N ARG A 235 2.77 -4.22 -0.27
CA ARG A 235 1.41 -4.78 -0.41
C ARG A 235 1.30 -6.12 0.29
N ASP A 236 2.28 -6.99 0.12
CA ASP A 236 2.33 -8.29 0.79
C ASP A 236 2.38 -8.15 2.31
N LEU A 237 3.20 -7.22 2.82
CA LEU A 237 3.28 -6.94 4.25
C LEU A 237 1.94 -6.46 4.80
N ARG A 238 1.27 -5.51 4.12
CA ARG A 238 -0.05 -5.02 4.52
C ARG A 238 -1.12 -6.13 4.50
N ALA A 239 -1.10 -6.98 3.48
CA ALA A 239 -2.01 -8.13 3.39
C ALA A 239 -1.80 -9.12 4.55
N ARG A 240 -0.55 -9.42 4.90
CA ARG A 240 -0.21 -10.27 6.06
C ARG A 240 -0.67 -9.66 7.38
N LEU A 241 -0.46 -8.36 7.59
CA LEU A 241 -0.92 -7.67 8.80
C LEU A 241 -2.45 -7.66 8.92
N LYS A 242 -3.16 -7.41 7.81
CA LYS A 242 -4.64 -7.48 7.78
C LYS A 242 -5.13 -8.89 8.14
N LYS A 243 -4.53 -9.92 7.55
CA LYS A 243 -4.84 -11.33 7.86
C LYS A 243 -4.58 -11.68 9.33
N ARG A 244 -3.48 -11.20 9.91
CA ARG A 244 -3.13 -11.41 11.33
C ARG A 244 -4.12 -10.73 12.26
N ARG A 245 -4.50 -9.48 11.98
CA ARG A 245 -5.50 -8.74 12.77
C ARG A 245 -6.85 -9.47 12.76
N TRP A 246 -7.32 -9.84 11.58
CA TRP A 246 -8.55 -10.62 11.41
C TRP A 246 -8.50 -11.93 12.20
N LEU A 247 -7.37 -12.66 12.16
CA LEU A 247 -7.22 -13.91 12.91
C LEU A 247 -7.27 -13.68 14.43
N LYS A 248 -6.64 -12.60 14.94
CA LYS A 248 -6.71 -12.24 16.37
C LYS A 248 -8.16 -11.95 16.79
N GLU A 249 -8.88 -11.14 16.03
CA GLU A 249 -10.29 -10.83 16.29
C GLU A 249 -11.16 -12.09 16.27
N LEU A 250 -10.95 -12.97 15.30
CA LEU A 250 -11.66 -14.24 15.22
C LEU A 250 -11.40 -15.10 16.46
N ILE A 251 -10.15 -15.25 16.89
CA ILE A 251 -9.82 -16.05 18.07
C ILE A 251 -10.45 -15.45 19.34
N LEU A 252 -10.39 -14.14 19.53
CA LEU A 252 -11.03 -13.47 20.66
C LEU A 252 -12.55 -13.69 20.67
N SER A 253 -13.21 -13.57 19.51
CA SER A 253 -14.65 -13.82 19.39
C SER A 253 -15.03 -15.27 19.76
N LEU A 254 -14.17 -16.24 19.40
CA LEU A 254 -14.38 -17.64 19.70
C LEU A 254 -14.14 -17.94 21.18
N GLN A 255 -13.10 -17.36 21.79
CA GLN A 255 -12.86 -17.47 23.22
C GLN A 255 -14.05 -16.93 24.01
N LEU A 256 -14.57 -15.76 23.65
CA LEU A 256 -15.75 -15.18 24.29
C LEU A 256 -16.97 -16.09 24.16
N SER A 257 -17.22 -16.64 22.96
CA SER A 257 -18.34 -17.57 22.73
C SER A 257 -18.20 -18.87 23.53
N LEU A 258 -17.00 -19.43 23.63
CA LEU A 258 -16.74 -20.63 24.42
C LEU A 258 -16.88 -20.37 25.92
N GLN A 259 -16.38 -19.24 26.41
CA GLN A 259 -16.59 -18.80 27.79
C GLN A 259 -18.08 -18.66 28.09
N GLN A 260 -18.83 -17.95 27.25
CA GLN A 260 -20.27 -17.81 27.40
C GLN A 260 -20.98 -19.17 27.45
N LYS A 261 -20.65 -20.11 26.55
CA LYS A 261 -21.21 -21.46 26.57
C LYS A 261 -20.88 -22.24 27.84
N ALA A 262 -19.63 -22.18 28.30
CA ALA A 262 -19.20 -22.84 29.53
C ALA A 262 -19.96 -22.30 30.75
N LEU A 263 -20.17 -20.98 30.80
CA LEU A 263 -20.92 -20.30 31.84
C LEU A 263 -22.40 -20.70 31.83
N LEU A 264 -23.05 -20.64 30.67
CA LEU A 264 -24.44 -21.10 30.48
C LEU A 264 -24.62 -22.56 30.94
N SER A 265 -23.69 -23.43 30.57
CA SER A 265 -23.66 -24.84 31.00
C SER A 265 -23.55 -24.99 32.52
N ARG A 266 -22.65 -24.22 33.16
CA ARG A 266 -22.47 -24.22 34.62
C ARG A 266 -23.74 -23.80 35.38
N TRP A 267 -24.55 -22.90 34.83
CA TRP A 267 -25.85 -22.52 35.41
C TRP A 267 -27.03 -23.37 34.94
N GLY A 268 -26.79 -24.39 34.10
CA GLY A 268 -27.83 -25.30 33.63
C GLY A 268 -28.86 -24.64 32.71
N VAL A 269 -28.47 -23.59 31.98
CA VAL A 269 -29.34 -22.89 31.03
C VAL A 269 -28.75 -22.94 29.62
N ARG A 270 -29.63 -22.99 28.61
CA ARG A 270 -29.21 -22.88 27.20
C ARG A 270 -29.05 -21.42 26.79
N GLU A 271 -29.89 -20.55 27.33
CA GLU A 271 -29.94 -19.12 27.08
C GLU A 271 -30.29 -18.39 28.38
N LEU A 272 -29.80 -17.16 28.55
CA LEU A 272 -30.13 -16.36 29.72
C LEU A 272 -31.54 -15.76 29.57
N PRO A 273 -32.35 -15.73 30.64
CA PRO A 273 -33.63 -15.03 30.64
C PRO A 273 -33.46 -13.54 30.30
N ALA A 274 -34.44 -12.97 29.59
CA ALA A 274 -34.42 -11.55 29.24
C ALA A 274 -34.34 -10.66 30.49
N GLY A 275 -33.32 -9.81 30.57
CA GLY A 275 -33.00 -8.97 31.72
C GLY A 275 -32.04 -9.62 32.72
N ILE A 276 -31.40 -10.75 32.39
CA ILE A 276 -30.22 -11.24 33.12
C ILE A 276 -29.03 -11.21 32.16
N GLU A 277 -27.96 -10.56 32.57
CA GLU A 277 -26.72 -10.45 31.80
C GLU A 277 -25.53 -11.05 32.54
N LEU A 278 -24.48 -11.36 31.77
CA LEU A 278 -23.21 -11.83 32.30
C LEU A 278 -22.40 -10.64 32.79
N ALA A 279 -22.10 -10.65 34.09
CA ALA A 279 -21.16 -9.73 34.69
C ALA A 279 -19.83 -10.46 34.89
N THR A 280 -18.93 -10.37 33.91
CA THR A 280 -17.62 -11.03 33.95
C THR A 280 -16.61 -10.23 34.77
N LEU A 281 -16.12 -10.83 35.87
CA LEU A 281 -14.89 -10.44 36.58
C LEU A 281 -13.76 -11.41 36.19
N VAL A 282 -13.34 -11.32 34.93
CA VAL A 282 -12.11 -11.81 34.24
C VAL A 282 -11.52 -13.20 34.55
N SER A 283 -11.64 -13.87 35.71
CA SER A 283 -11.20 -15.29 35.79
C SER A 283 -11.59 -16.14 37.00
N GLN A 284 -12.11 -15.61 38.12
CA GLN A 284 -12.33 -16.46 39.32
C GLN A 284 -13.72 -16.40 39.96
N ASP A 285 -14.54 -15.40 39.68
CA ASP A 285 -15.91 -15.31 40.21
C ASP A 285 -16.86 -14.81 39.12
N ASP A 286 -17.24 -15.72 38.20
CA ASP A 286 -18.28 -15.42 37.22
C ASP A 286 -19.60 -15.10 37.93
N SER A 287 -20.18 -13.96 37.59
CA SER A 287 -21.38 -13.45 38.22
C SER A 287 -22.46 -13.09 37.21
N LEU A 288 -23.70 -13.09 37.67
CA LEU A 288 -24.88 -12.66 36.93
C LEU A 288 -25.39 -11.38 37.56
N CYS A 289 -25.90 -10.47 36.74
CA CYS A 289 -26.66 -9.32 37.23
C CYS A 289 -28.04 -9.30 36.58
N ALA A 290 -29.00 -8.75 37.31
CA ALA A 290 -30.27 -8.34 36.75
C ALA A 290 -30.07 -7.01 36.02
N VAL A 291 -30.51 -6.89 34.77
CA VAL A 291 -30.50 -5.64 34.02
C VAL A 291 -31.93 -5.15 33.87
N LEU A 292 -32.19 -3.99 34.46
CA LEU A 292 -33.47 -3.31 34.42
C LEU A 292 -33.46 -2.29 33.28
N GLN A 293 -34.39 -2.44 32.33
CA GLN A 293 -34.60 -1.45 31.27
C GLN A 293 -35.60 -0.40 31.77
N LEU A 294 -35.20 0.86 31.75
CA LEU A 294 -36.01 2.00 32.17
C LEU A 294 -36.92 2.47 31.01
N LEU A 295 -37.93 3.29 31.31
CA LEU A 295 -38.89 3.78 30.32
C LEU A 295 -38.25 4.73 29.30
N ASP A 296 -37.16 5.39 29.66
CA ASP A 296 -36.35 6.22 28.76
C ASP A 296 -35.49 5.40 27.77
N GLY A 297 -35.52 4.07 27.88
CA GLY A 297 -34.75 3.14 27.05
C GLY A 297 -33.33 2.87 27.58
N THR A 298 -32.89 3.55 28.63
CA THR A 298 -31.61 3.27 29.28
C THR A 298 -31.69 1.99 30.10
N SER A 299 -30.52 1.42 30.43
CA SER A 299 -30.42 0.17 31.20
C SER A 299 -29.60 0.38 32.46
N ARG A 300 -30.03 -0.25 33.56
CA ARG A 300 -29.34 -0.24 34.86
C ARG A 300 -29.03 -1.65 35.30
N SER A 301 -27.76 -1.91 35.55
CA SER A 301 -27.27 -3.19 36.07
C SER A 301 -27.44 -3.24 37.58
N GLY A 302 -28.06 -4.32 38.06
CA GLY A 302 -28.19 -4.67 39.46
C GLY A 302 -26.94 -5.33 40.04
N PRO A 303 -26.98 -5.69 41.33
CA PRO A 303 -25.84 -6.28 42.03
C PRO A 303 -25.40 -7.61 41.42
N PHE A 304 -24.10 -7.89 41.54
CA PHE A 304 -23.53 -9.16 41.09
C PHE A 304 -23.95 -10.33 42.00
N ARG A 305 -24.46 -11.40 41.38
CA ARG A 305 -24.93 -12.62 42.05
C ARG A 305 -24.18 -13.85 41.54
N LYS A 306 -23.83 -14.75 42.45
CA LYS A 306 -23.18 -16.03 42.11
C LYS A 306 -24.16 -17.07 41.54
N THR A 307 -25.47 -16.88 41.76
CA THR A 307 -26.51 -17.82 41.34
C THR A 307 -27.58 -17.16 40.47
N ARG A 308 -28.08 -17.90 39.48
CA ARG A 308 -29.20 -17.47 38.63
C ARG A 308 -30.46 -17.16 39.43
N ALA A 309 -30.75 -17.94 40.45
CA ALA A 309 -31.95 -17.77 41.27
C ALA A 309 -31.97 -16.40 41.98
N GLN A 310 -30.83 -15.95 42.50
CA GLN A 310 -30.71 -14.64 43.13
C GLN A 310 -30.89 -13.50 42.11
N ALA A 311 -30.20 -13.56 40.96
CA ALA A 311 -30.33 -12.55 39.92
C ALA A 311 -31.78 -12.47 39.38
N GLN A 312 -32.43 -13.62 39.21
CA GLN A 312 -33.83 -13.68 38.78
C GLN A 312 -34.78 -13.08 39.82
N LYS A 313 -34.54 -13.36 41.10
CA LYS A 313 -35.31 -12.78 42.21
C LYS A 313 -35.18 -11.26 42.22
N ASP A 314 -33.95 -10.74 42.12
CA ASP A 314 -33.72 -9.30 42.03
C ASP A 314 -34.44 -8.68 40.83
N LEU A 315 -34.39 -9.31 39.65
CA LEU A 315 -35.07 -8.80 38.46
C LEU A 315 -36.60 -8.73 38.64
N VAL A 316 -37.20 -9.74 39.26
CA VAL A 316 -38.66 -9.76 39.51
C VAL A 316 -39.05 -8.64 40.48
N GLU A 317 -38.33 -8.52 41.60
CA GLU A 317 -38.58 -7.50 42.62
C GLU A 317 -38.37 -6.08 42.07
N LEU A 318 -37.29 -5.86 41.32
CA LEU A 318 -37.00 -4.55 40.71
C LEU A 318 -38.05 -4.17 39.65
N ARG A 319 -38.52 -5.13 38.83
CA ARG A 319 -39.60 -4.87 37.87
C ARG A 319 -40.95 -4.60 38.53
N GLU A 320 -41.20 -5.19 39.69
CA GLU A 320 -42.40 -4.91 40.48
C GLU A 320 -42.32 -3.52 41.12
N LEU A 321 -41.16 -3.16 41.67
CA LEU A 321 -40.89 -1.84 42.22
C LEU A 321 -41.00 -0.74 41.14
N GLN A 322 -40.42 -0.98 39.96
CA GLN A 322 -40.53 -0.09 38.80
C GLN A 322 -41.99 0.12 38.39
N ARG A 323 -42.81 -0.94 38.37
CA ARG A 323 -44.24 -0.88 38.01
C ARG A 323 -45.08 -0.12 39.04
N THR A 324 -44.73 -0.18 40.32
CA THR A 324 -45.52 0.39 41.41
C THR A 324 -45.11 1.81 41.77
N LEU A 325 -43.81 2.11 41.77
CA LEU A 325 -43.24 3.37 42.25
C LEU A 325 -42.44 4.13 41.18
N GLY A 326 -42.26 3.57 39.99
CA GLY A 326 -41.56 4.20 38.87
C GLY A 326 -40.05 3.93 38.82
N ASP A 327 -39.42 4.43 37.76
CA ASP A 327 -38.01 4.18 37.42
C ASP A 327 -37.02 4.67 38.48
N GLN A 328 -37.28 5.84 39.08
CA GLN A 328 -36.38 6.43 40.08
C GLN A 328 -36.27 5.55 41.33
N ALA A 329 -37.41 5.09 41.85
CA ALA A 329 -37.44 4.20 43.02
C ALA A 329 -36.73 2.87 42.75
N ALA A 330 -36.87 2.33 41.54
CA ALA A 330 -36.15 1.12 41.14
C ALA A 330 -34.64 1.34 41.04
N CYS A 331 -34.20 2.50 40.55
CA CYS A 331 -32.78 2.86 40.48
C CYS A 331 -32.15 3.04 41.87
N ASP A 332 -32.87 3.71 42.78
CA ASP A 332 -32.41 3.92 44.16
C ASP A 332 -32.27 2.58 44.89
N GLU A 333 -33.21 1.66 44.68
CA GLU A 333 -33.14 0.31 45.24
C GLU A 333 -32.01 -0.53 44.62
N VAL A 334 -31.77 -0.42 43.30
CA VAL A 334 -30.60 -1.03 42.66
C VAL A 334 -29.31 -0.55 43.32
N ALA A 335 -29.15 0.76 43.49
CA ALA A 335 -27.96 1.35 44.12
C ALA A 335 -27.79 0.88 45.57
N ARG A 336 -28.89 0.81 46.33
CA ARG A 336 -28.89 0.29 47.70
C ARG A 336 -28.42 -1.17 47.76
N ARG A 337 -28.98 -2.04 46.91
CA ARG A 337 -28.62 -3.46 46.85
C ARG A 337 -27.19 -3.69 46.37
N ASP A 338 -26.68 -2.82 45.50
CA ASP A 338 -25.29 -2.88 45.04
C ASP A 338 -24.32 -2.52 46.17
N LEU A 339 -24.62 -1.47 46.93
CA LEU A 339 -23.87 -1.12 48.14
C LEU A 339 -23.88 -2.25 49.19
N ASP A 340 -25.03 -2.88 49.42
CA ASP A 340 -25.16 -4.02 50.31
C ASP A 340 -24.31 -5.22 49.82
N ALA A 341 -24.36 -5.52 48.52
CA ALA A 341 -23.61 -6.62 47.92
C ALA A 341 -22.10 -6.40 47.99
N MET A 342 -21.63 -5.18 47.67
CA MET A 342 -20.23 -4.79 47.81
C MET A 342 -19.77 -4.90 49.27
N THR A 343 -20.56 -4.38 50.21
CA THR A 343 -20.24 -4.44 51.64
C THR A 343 -20.15 -5.89 52.13
N ALA A 344 -21.11 -6.74 51.76
CA ALA A 344 -21.09 -8.16 52.11
C ALA A 344 -19.86 -8.88 51.54
N PHE A 345 -19.47 -8.57 50.31
CA PHE A 345 -18.27 -9.13 49.69
C PHE A 345 -16.99 -8.78 50.45
N PHE A 346 -16.80 -7.50 50.81
CA PHE A 346 -15.63 -7.08 51.57
C PHE A 346 -15.58 -7.69 52.98
N MET A 347 -16.73 -7.79 53.66
CA MET A 347 -16.80 -8.43 54.98
C MET A 347 -16.44 -9.92 54.94
N GLN A 348 -16.82 -10.62 53.87
CA GLN A 348 -16.44 -12.02 53.66
C GLN A 348 -14.93 -12.17 53.42
N GLN A 349 -14.31 -11.27 52.66
CA GLN A 349 -12.86 -11.31 52.43
C GLN A 349 -12.05 -11.14 53.72
N SER A 350 -12.45 -10.22 54.61
CA SER A 350 -11.76 -9.99 55.89
C SER A 350 -11.82 -11.17 56.86
N SER A 351 -12.74 -12.11 56.66
CA SER A 351 -12.89 -13.31 57.50
C SER A 351 -12.11 -14.53 57.00
N SER A 352 -11.51 -14.43 55.81
CA SER A 352 -10.79 -15.52 55.13
C SER A 352 -9.26 -15.41 55.19
N THR A 353 -8.75 -14.38 55.85
CA THR A 353 -7.34 -14.19 56.26
C THR A 353 -7.15 -14.59 57.71
#